data_AF-A0A536G9D0-F1
#
_entry.id   AF-A0A536G9D0-F1
#
_cell.length_a   1.000
_cell.length_b   1.000
_cell.length_c   1.000
_cell.angle_alpha   90.00
_cell.angle_beta   90.00
_cell.angle_gamma   90.00
#
_symmetry.space_group_name_H-M   'P 1'
#
loop_
_entity.id
_entity.type
_entity.pdbx_description
1 polymer ?
#
loop_
_entity_poly.entity_id
_entity_poly.type
_entity_poly.pdbx_seq_one_letter_code
_entity_poly.pdbx_strand_id
1 'polypeptide(L)'
;MKTMDRRDFLKIAGAGSVVVAAGVAMPVAGFFGWTGKDVLRFRAVSGMPKAPLPTYASYVIEGQVNLRARTGQLAKSVHAGAPNAMSGVVFPGTARSIRVTDVKQSGNEVLITGELTERSSLLKGESPLFTIRIDRSTGLAQADFLGTNVVMKLDEHN
;
A
#
# COMPACT_ATOMS: atom_id res chain seq x y z
N MET A 1 12.17 43.05 10.65
CA MET A 1 11.68 41.71 10.24
C MET A 1 12.17 40.69 11.25
N LYS A 2 11.29 39.99 11.96
CA LYS A 2 11.68 38.99 12.97
C LYS A 2 11.93 37.65 12.28
N THR A 3 13.16 37.16 12.36
CA THR A 3 13.59 35.84 11.89
C THR A 3 12.95 34.77 12.77
N MET A 4 12.10 33.91 12.18
CA MET A 4 11.53 32.76 12.89
C MET A 4 12.64 31.76 13.23
N ASP A 5 12.69 31.36 14.49
CA ASP A 5 13.68 30.45 15.05
C ASP A 5 13.35 29.00 14.67
N ARG A 6 14.38 28.19 14.38
CA ARG A 6 14.26 26.81 13.88
C ARG A 6 13.51 25.89 14.87
N ARG A 7 13.45 26.29 16.14
CA ARG A 7 12.72 25.57 17.20
C ARG A 7 11.21 25.80 17.18
N ASP A 8 10.73 26.94 16.66
CA ASP A 8 9.29 27.18 16.51
C ASP A 8 8.74 26.48 15.26
N PHE A 9 9.58 26.24 14.25
CA PHE A 9 9.20 25.42 13.09
C PHE A 9 8.90 23.97 13.47
N LEU A 10 9.68 23.40 14.41
CA LEU A 10 9.46 22.05 14.95
C LEU A 10 8.20 21.94 15.82
N LYS A 11 7.73 23.04 16.40
CA LYS A 11 6.46 23.08 17.14
C LYS A 11 5.25 23.13 16.20
N ILE A 12 5.39 23.73 15.02
CA ILE A 12 4.33 23.78 14.01
C ILE A 12 4.22 22.44 13.25
N ALA A 13 5.29 21.66 13.17
CA ALA A 13 5.28 20.32 12.57
C ALA A 13 4.56 19.24 13.41
N GLY A 14 4.12 19.57 14.64
CA GLY A 14 3.33 18.69 15.50
C GLY A 14 1.81 18.82 15.32
N ALA A 15 1.34 19.73 14.46
CA ALA A 15 -0.08 19.94 14.20
C ALA A 15 -0.39 19.71 12.71
N GLY A 16 -1.20 18.68 12.47
CA GLY A 16 -1.84 18.28 11.21
C GLY A 16 -1.51 19.07 9.94
N SER A 17 -0.74 18.46 9.05
CA SER A 17 -0.72 18.86 7.63
C SER A 17 -0.58 17.61 6.78
N VAL A 18 -1.74 17.09 6.38
CA VAL A 18 -1.87 16.13 5.27
C VAL A 18 -1.47 16.89 4.01
N VAL A 19 -0.21 16.77 3.60
CA VAL A 19 0.22 17.20 2.28
C VAL A 19 -0.35 16.18 1.30
N VAL A 20 -1.51 16.51 0.74
CA VAL A 20 -2.08 15.84 -0.43
C VAL A 20 -1.15 16.15 -1.60
N ALA A 21 -0.07 15.37 -1.71
CA ALA A 21 0.68 15.27 -2.95
C ALA A 21 -0.26 14.64 -3.99
N ALA A 22 -0.32 15.28 -5.16
CA ALA A 22 -1.25 14.97 -6.23
C ALA A 22 -1.46 13.46 -6.45
N GLY A 23 -2.73 13.03 -6.39
CA GLY A 23 -3.20 11.82 -7.06
C GLY A 23 -3.30 10.52 -6.25
N VAL A 24 -2.94 10.49 -4.97
CA VAL A 24 -3.21 9.30 -4.14
C VAL A 24 -3.77 9.76 -2.80
N ALA A 25 -5.07 9.61 -2.61
CA ALA A 25 -5.65 9.63 -1.27
C ALA A 25 -5.02 8.46 -0.51
N MET A 26 -4.00 8.74 0.31
CA MET A 26 -3.39 7.72 1.16
C MET A 26 -4.31 7.48 2.36
N PRO A 27 -4.96 6.31 2.46
CA PRO A 27 -5.69 5.96 3.67
C PRO A 27 -4.71 5.74 4.82
N VAL A 28 -4.76 6.62 5.80
CA VAL A 28 -4.08 6.46 7.09
C VAL A 28 -4.75 5.32 7.88
N ALA A 29 -3.91 4.38 8.34
CA ALA A 29 -4.10 3.35 9.39
C ALA A 29 -5.38 2.49 9.40
N GLY A 30 -5.20 1.15 9.28
CA GLY A 30 -6.10 0.14 9.88
C GLY A 30 -7.30 -0.34 9.06
N PHE A 31 -7.15 -0.65 7.77
CA PHE A 31 -8.31 -0.89 6.90
C PHE A 31 -8.32 -2.27 6.23
N PHE A 32 -8.75 -3.32 6.94
CA PHE A 32 -9.33 -4.52 6.32
C PHE A 32 -10.80 -4.62 6.71
N GLY A 33 -11.69 -4.49 5.73
CA GLY A 33 -13.12 -4.50 5.98
C GLY A 33 -13.95 -4.58 4.70
N TRP A 34 -15.07 -5.28 4.80
CA TRP A 34 -16.09 -5.29 3.77
C TRP A 34 -17.08 -4.16 4.02
N THR A 35 -16.94 -3.07 3.27
CA THR A 35 -17.88 -1.94 3.36
C THR A 35 -19.05 -2.20 2.41
N GLY A 36 -20.03 -2.97 2.88
CA GLY A 36 -21.14 -3.46 2.05
C GLY A 36 -20.82 -4.78 1.33
N LYS A 37 -21.84 -5.44 0.75
CA LYS A 37 -21.72 -6.78 0.15
C LYS A 37 -20.82 -6.87 -1.09
N ASP A 38 -20.45 -5.75 -1.70
CA ASP A 38 -19.79 -5.72 -3.00
C ASP A 38 -18.45 -4.97 -2.98
N VAL A 39 -17.97 -4.48 -1.84
CA VAL A 39 -16.72 -3.71 -1.75
C VAL A 39 -15.77 -4.36 -0.76
N LEU A 40 -14.56 -4.63 -1.23
CA LEU A 40 -13.44 -5.07 -0.42
C LEU A 40 -12.45 -3.90 -0.29
N ARG A 41 -12.21 -3.45 0.95
CA ARG A 41 -11.11 -2.54 1.26
C ARG A 41 -10.11 -3.28 2.15
N PHE A 42 -8.84 -3.20 1.79
CA PHE A 42 -7.79 -3.91 2.49
C PHE A 42 -6.50 -3.09 2.58
N ARG A 43 -5.69 -3.46 3.56
CA ARG A 43 -4.30 -3.05 3.73
C ARG A 43 -3.51 -4.29 4.11
N ALA A 44 -2.48 -4.58 3.34
CA ALA A 44 -1.59 -5.72 3.52
C ALA A 44 -0.17 -5.20 3.76
N VAL A 45 0.48 -5.70 4.81
CA VAL A 45 1.80 -5.22 5.26
C VAL A 45 2.75 -6.39 5.44
N SER A 46 4.01 -6.22 5.02
CA SER A 46 5.12 -7.14 5.33
C SER A 46 6.38 -6.33 5.60
N GLY A 47 7.31 -6.92 6.37
CA GLY A 47 8.70 -6.45 6.36
C GLY A 47 9.37 -6.76 5.01
N MET A 48 10.45 -6.04 4.69
CA MET A 48 11.24 -6.33 3.51
C MET A 48 11.92 -7.72 3.60
N PRO A 49 11.82 -8.57 2.57
CA PRO A 49 12.34 -9.93 2.62
C PRO A 49 13.88 -10.03 2.54
N LYS A 50 14.59 -9.13 1.83
CA LYS A 50 16.07 -9.03 1.82
C LYS A 50 16.58 -7.81 1.04
N ALA A 51 17.89 -7.54 1.12
CA ALA A 51 18.64 -6.55 0.34
C ALA A 51 18.32 -6.60 -1.18
N PRO A 52 18.39 -5.47 -1.93
CA PRO A 52 19.12 -4.24 -1.64
C PRO A 52 18.35 -3.18 -0.83
N LEU A 53 17.11 -3.45 -0.44
CA LEU A 53 16.32 -2.49 0.30
C LEU A 53 16.63 -2.54 1.80
N PRO A 54 16.46 -1.41 2.53
CA PRO A 54 16.81 -1.34 3.94
C PRO A 54 16.10 -2.44 4.72
N THR A 55 16.85 -3.14 5.57
CA THR A 55 16.32 -4.14 6.52
C THR A 55 15.27 -3.56 7.46
N TYR A 56 15.20 -2.22 7.56
CA TYR A 56 14.21 -1.49 8.34
C TYR A 56 13.20 -0.77 7.44
N ALA A 57 12.53 -1.52 6.58
CA ALA A 57 11.47 -1.04 5.71
C ALA A 57 10.32 -2.04 5.62
N SER A 58 9.14 -1.53 5.30
CA SER A 58 7.90 -2.30 5.18
C SER A 58 7.27 -2.12 3.81
N TYR A 59 6.82 -3.22 3.22
CA TYR A 59 5.99 -3.20 2.03
C TYR A 59 4.54 -3.02 2.42
N VAL A 60 3.84 -2.11 1.78
CA VAL A 60 2.41 -1.89 1.98
C VAL A 60 1.70 -1.98 0.64
N ILE A 61 0.61 -2.73 0.60
CA ILE A 61 -0.38 -2.68 -0.48
C ILE A 61 -1.73 -2.38 0.14
N GLU A 62 -2.39 -1.34 -0.33
CA GLU A 62 -3.68 -0.93 0.18
C GLU A 62 -4.60 -0.46 -0.94
N GLY A 63 -5.90 -0.55 -0.70
CA GLY A 63 -6.85 0.02 -1.63
C GLY A 63 -8.23 -0.60 -1.50
N GLN A 64 -9.04 -0.32 -2.51
CA GLN A 64 -10.44 -0.66 -2.53
C GLN A 64 -10.83 -1.21 -3.90
N VAL A 65 -11.55 -2.33 -3.88
CA VAL A 65 -12.10 -2.97 -5.08
C VAL A 65 -13.59 -3.20 -4.93
N ASN A 66 -14.33 -2.92 -6.00
CA ASN A 66 -15.70 -3.34 -6.16
C ASN A 66 -15.69 -4.72 -6.81
N LEU A 67 -16.16 -5.71 -6.06
CA LEU A 67 -16.13 -7.12 -6.41
C LEU A 67 -17.17 -7.47 -7.47
N ARG A 68 -18.29 -6.74 -7.48
CA ARG A 68 -19.34 -6.88 -8.51
C ARG A 68 -18.90 -6.27 -9.83
N ALA A 69 -18.38 -5.05 -9.79
CA ALA A 69 -17.91 -4.33 -10.97
C ALA A 69 -16.51 -4.79 -11.42
N ARG A 70 -15.83 -5.64 -10.64
CA ARG A 70 -14.48 -6.18 -10.88
C ARG A 70 -13.42 -5.12 -11.18
N THR A 71 -13.58 -3.96 -10.56
CA THR A 71 -12.75 -2.77 -10.78
C THR A 71 -12.44 -2.11 -9.45
N GLY A 72 -11.45 -1.23 -9.43
CA GLY A 72 -10.97 -0.62 -8.20
C GLY A 72 -9.63 0.08 -8.41
N GLN A 73 -9.11 0.60 -7.31
CA GLN A 73 -7.82 1.28 -7.27
C GLN A 73 -7.03 0.77 -6.07
N LEU A 74 -5.76 0.45 -6.32
CA LEU A 74 -4.81 0.05 -5.29
C LEU A 74 -3.60 0.97 -5.34
N ALA A 75 -2.90 1.04 -4.22
CA ALA A 75 -1.59 1.65 -4.10
C ALA A 75 -0.62 0.62 -3.50
N LYS A 76 0.63 0.66 -3.94
CA LYS A 76 1.74 -0.04 -3.29
C LYS A 76 2.87 0.93 -2.99
N SER A 77 3.54 0.75 -1.87
CA SER A 77 4.61 1.63 -1.41
C SER A 77 5.58 0.91 -0.47
N VAL A 78 6.79 1.44 -0.35
CA VAL A 78 7.75 1.02 0.67
C VAL A 78 7.87 2.12 1.71
N HIS A 79 7.66 1.79 2.98
CA HIS A 79 7.74 2.71 4.11
C HIS A 79 9.00 2.46 4.93
N ALA A 80 9.61 3.50 5.48
CA ALA A 80 10.66 3.35 6.48
C ALA A 80 10.07 2.83 7.80
N GLY A 81 10.72 1.87 8.45
CA GLY A 81 10.22 1.27 9.67
C GLY A 81 9.82 -0.20 9.54
N ALA A 82 9.78 -0.90 10.66
CA ALA A 82 9.19 -2.24 10.77
C ALA A 82 7.65 -2.17 10.65
N PRO A 83 6.96 -3.27 10.28
CA PRO A 83 5.51 -3.26 10.04
C PRO A 83 4.67 -2.71 11.20
N ASN A 84 5.09 -2.94 12.44
CA ASN A 84 4.42 -2.48 13.66
C ASN A 84 4.82 -1.06 14.10
N ALA A 85 5.81 -0.45 13.44
CA ALA A 85 6.36 0.86 13.77
C ALA A 85 6.78 1.62 12.51
N MET A 86 5.93 1.58 11.47
CA MET A 86 6.17 2.28 10.21
C MET A 86 6.11 3.79 10.40
N SER A 87 7.07 4.48 9.79
CA SER A 87 7.06 5.92 9.62
C SER A 87 6.12 6.32 8.48
N GLY A 88 5.60 7.56 8.52
CA GLY A 88 4.93 8.18 7.39
C GLY A 88 5.85 8.46 6.20
N VAL A 89 7.16 8.23 6.34
CA VAL A 89 8.14 8.40 5.27
C VAL A 89 8.08 7.23 4.29
N VAL A 90 7.64 7.51 3.07
CA VAL A 90 7.67 6.61 1.92
C VAL A 90 9.00 6.75 1.19
N PHE A 91 9.62 5.63 0.80
CA PHE A 91 10.84 5.67 0.00
C PHE A 91 10.55 6.26 -1.39
N PRO A 92 11.29 7.31 -1.80
CA PRO A 92 11.07 7.96 -3.10
C PRO A 92 11.15 6.97 -4.27
N GLY A 93 10.24 7.11 -5.23
CA GLY A 93 10.18 6.26 -6.43
C GLY A 93 9.60 4.86 -6.21
N THR A 94 9.16 4.50 -5.00
CA THR A 94 8.56 3.17 -4.71
C THR A 94 7.04 3.17 -4.67
N ALA A 95 6.41 4.35 -4.58
CA ALA A 95 4.97 4.49 -4.58
C ALA A 95 4.41 4.27 -5.99
N ARG A 96 3.42 3.39 -6.12
CA ARG A 96 2.69 3.14 -7.37
C ARG A 96 1.20 3.16 -7.14
N SER A 97 0.50 3.70 -8.12
CA SER A 97 -0.94 3.52 -8.28
C SER A 97 -1.21 2.36 -9.25
N ILE A 98 -2.22 1.57 -8.96
CA ILE A 98 -2.60 0.38 -9.71
C ILE A 98 -4.09 0.48 -10.04
N ARG A 99 -4.39 0.37 -11.33
CA ARG A 99 -5.76 0.23 -11.82
C ARG A 99 -6.12 -1.24 -11.84
N VAL A 100 -7.18 -1.62 -11.13
CA VAL A 100 -7.67 -2.99 -11.14
C VAL A 100 -8.41 -3.25 -12.45
N THR A 101 -8.05 -4.35 -13.11
CA THR A 101 -8.58 -4.78 -14.40
C THR A 101 -9.51 -5.98 -14.29
N ASP A 102 -9.32 -6.83 -13.28
CA ASP A 102 -10.22 -7.94 -12.98
C ASP A 102 -10.15 -8.35 -11.50
N VAL A 103 -11.22 -8.95 -11.02
CA VAL A 103 -11.32 -9.52 -9.67
C VAL A 103 -12.04 -10.85 -9.76
N LYS A 104 -11.39 -11.91 -9.27
CA LYS A 104 -11.96 -13.27 -9.18
C LYS A 104 -12.10 -13.67 -7.73
N GLN A 105 -13.23 -14.30 -7.41
CA GLN A 105 -13.51 -14.80 -6.07
C GLN A 105 -13.69 -16.32 -6.13
N SER A 106 -13.05 -17.03 -5.21
CA SER A 106 -13.17 -18.48 -5.06
C SER A 106 -13.18 -18.82 -3.57
N GLY A 107 -14.37 -19.04 -3.01
CA GLY A 107 -14.53 -19.22 -1.57
C GLY A 107 -13.98 -18.05 -0.76
N ASN A 108 -12.96 -18.32 0.07
CA ASN A 108 -12.28 -17.33 0.90
C ASN A 108 -11.15 -16.59 0.18
N GLU A 109 -10.83 -16.98 -1.06
CA GLU A 109 -9.77 -16.33 -1.82
C GLU A 109 -10.33 -15.24 -2.74
N VAL A 110 -9.58 -14.14 -2.84
CA VAL A 110 -9.78 -13.08 -3.82
C VAL A 110 -8.49 -12.90 -4.60
N LEU A 111 -8.57 -13.08 -5.91
CA LEU A 111 -7.49 -12.76 -6.83
C LEU A 111 -7.82 -11.43 -7.49
N ILE A 112 -6.94 -10.45 -7.31
CA ILE A 112 -7.07 -9.13 -7.94
C ILE A 112 -5.93 -9.00 -8.94
N THR A 113 -6.27 -8.67 -10.18
CA THR A 113 -5.30 -8.34 -11.22
C THR A 113 -5.45 -6.88 -11.62
N GLY A 114 -4.34 -6.26 -11.97
CA GLY A 114 -4.34 -4.86 -12.37
C GLY A 114 -3.09 -4.48 -13.14
N GLU A 115 -3.00 -3.19 -13.43
CA GLU A 115 -1.89 -2.61 -14.15
C GLU A 115 -1.43 -1.33 -13.46
N LEU A 116 -0.12 -1.10 -13.44
CA LEU A 116 0.44 0.14 -12.93
C LEU A 116 -0.02 1.29 -13.83
N THR A 117 -0.48 2.38 -13.20
CA THR A 117 -0.98 3.54 -13.94
C THR A 117 0.15 4.34 -14.59
N GLU A 118 1.31 4.39 -13.92
CA GLU A 118 2.55 4.98 -14.43
C GLU A 118 3.56 3.87 -14.75
N ARG A 119 3.96 3.75 -16.02
CA ARG A 119 4.86 2.70 -16.52
C ARG A 119 6.22 3.24 -16.96
N SER A 120 6.39 4.55 -17.08
CA SER A 120 7.65 5.16 -17.50
C SER A 120 8.72 5.15 -16.41
N SER A 121 8.33 4.95 -15.14
CA SER A 121 9.21 5.06 -13.97
C SER A 121 9.43 3.73 -13.24
N LEU A 122 9.26 2.59 -13.91
CA LEU A 122 9.41 1.26 -13.31
C LEU A 122 10.83 1.03 -12.77
N LEU A 123 10.91 0.41 -11.59
CA LEU A 123 12.18 -0.05 -11.05
C LEU A 123 12.68 -1.27 -11.83
N LYS A 124 13.99 -1.52 -11.78
CA LYS A 124 14.57 -2.74 -12.36
C LYS A 124 13.95 -3.98 -11.73
N GLY A 125 13.36 -4.85 -12.55
CA GLY A 125 12.64 -6.05 -12.10
C GLY A 125 11.19 -5.80 -11.73
N GLU A 126 10.69 -4.57 -11.81
CA GLU A 126 9.27 -4.27 -11.58
C GLU A 126 8.42 -4.59 -12.82
N SER A 127 7.35 -5.35 -12.62
CA SER A 127 6.37 -5.64 -13.66
C SER A 127 5.33 -4.51 -13.79
N PRO A 128 4.89 -4.14 -15.02
CA PRO A 128 3.75 -3.26 -15.22
C PRO A 128 2.41 -3.95 -14.90
N LEU A 129 2.41 -5.27 -14.82
CA LEU A 129 1.27 -6.08 -14.43
C LEU A 129 1.31 -6.34 -12.93
N PHE A 130 0.15 -6.25 -12.30
CA PHE A 130 -0.03 -6.44 -10.88
C PHE A 130 -0.94 -7.63 -10.61
N THR A 131 -0.59 -8.41 -9.58
CA THR A 131 -1.44 -9.48 -9.06
C THR A 131 -1.27 -9.57 -7.55
N ILE A 132 -2.38 -9.66 -6.83
CA ILE A 132 -2.42 -9.99 -5.42
C ILE A 132 -3.48 -11.06 -5.17
N ARG A 133 -3.10 -12.09 -4.41
CA ARG A 133 -4.03 -13.08 -3.88
C ARG A 133 -4.25 -12.79 -2.41
N ILE A 134 -5.51 -12.71 -2.00
CA ILE A 134 -5.92 -12.45 -0.63
C ILE A 134 -6.68 -13.67 -0.14
N ASP A 135 -6.22 -14.28 0.95
CA ASP A 135 -6.92 -15.35 1.66
C ASP A 135 -7.53 -14.78 2.95
N ARG A 136 -8.86 -14.73 2.96
CA ARG A 136 -9.64 -14.19 4.08
C ARG A 136 -9.62 -15.09 5.31
N SER A 137 -9.39 -16.38 5.13
CA SER A 137 -9.42 -17.33 6.25
C SER A 137 -8.18 -17.23 7.12
N THR A 138 -7.04 -16.95 6.50
CA THR A 138 -5.74 -16.85 7.16
C THR A 138 -5.34 -15.40 7.49
N GLY A 139 -6.04 -14.41 6.93
CA GLY A 139 -5.65 -13.02 7.11
C GLY A 139 -4.37 -12.66 6.34
N LEU A 140 -4.07 -13.38 5.27
CA LEU A 140 -2.83 -13.24 4.50
C LEU A 140 -3.09 -12.77 3.08
N ALA A 141 -2.11 -12.08 2.53
CA ALA A 141 -2.07 -11.70 1.13
C ALA A 141 -0.71 -12.03 0.52
N GLN A 142 -0.69 -12.33 -0.77
CA GLN A 142 0.52 -12.67 -1.52
C GLN A 142 0.59 -11.81 -2.78
N ALA A 143 1.72 -11.14 -2.98
CA ALA A 143 1.94 -10.28 -4.13
C ALA A 143 3.39 -10.34 -4.61
N ASP A 144 3.63 -9.87 -5.84
CA ASP A 144 4.99 -9.66 -6.34
C ASP A 144 5.59 -8.36 -5.79
N PHE A 145 6.85 -8.45 -5.41
CA PHE A 145 7.71 -7.34 -5.10
C PHE A 145 9.03 -7.48 -5.89
N LEU A 146 9.15 -6.75 -7.00
CA LEU A 146 10.36 -6.72 -7.84
C LEU A 146 10.81 -8.14 -8.29
N GLY A 147 9.85 -8.99 -8.66
CA GLY A 147 10.12 -10.37 -9.08
C GLY A 147 10.20 -11.39 -7.94
N THR A 148 10.01 -10.96 -6.69
CA THR A 148 9.96 -11.85 -5.51
C THR A 148 8.55 -11.93 -4.97
N ASN A 149 8.02 -13.13 -4.75
CA ASN A 149 6.73 -13.29 -4.10
C ASN A 149 6.87 -13.01 -2.59
N VAL A 150 6.01 -12.13 -2.06
CA VAL A 150 6.00 -11.73 -0.65
C VAL A 150 4.65 -12.06 -0.04
N VAL A 151 4.69 -12.70 1.13
CA VAL A 151 3.52 -12.94 1.98
C VAL A 151 3.39 -11.75 2.95
N MET A 152 2.20 -11.18 3.01
CA MET A 152 1.85 -10.01 3.80
C MET A 152 0.70 -10.36 4.74
N LYS A 153 0.70 -9.76 5.93
CA LYS A 153 -0.43 -9.83 6.86
C LYS A 153 -1.45 -8.75 6.50
N LEU A 154 -2.73 -9.09 6.52
CA LEU A 154 -3.79 -8.10 6.45
C LEU A 154 -3.89 -7.35 7.77
N ASP A 155 -3.96 -6.02 7.72
CA ASP A 155 -4.19 -5.19 8.90
C ASP A 155 -5.64 -5.37 9.36
N GLU A 156 -5.83 -6.08 10.46
CA GLU A 156 -7.13 -6.25 11.09
C GLU A 156 -7.51 -4.99 11.88
N HIS A 157 -8.80 -4.62 11.83
CA HIS A 157 -9.37 -3.60 12.69
C HIS A 157 -9.53 -4.19 14.11
N ASN A 158 -8.94 -3.55 15.11
CA ASN A 158 -9.49 -3.55 16.47
C ASN A 158 -10.22 -2.21 16.63
#